data_AF-A0A1L3ZNZ6-F1
#
_entry.id   AF-A0A1L3ZNZ6-F1
#
_cell.length_a   1.000
_cell.length_b   1.000
_cell.length_c   1.000
_cell.angle_alpha   90.00
_cell.angle_beta   90.00
_cell.angle_gamma   90.00
#
_symmetry.space_group_name_H-M   'P 1'
#
loop_
_entity.id
_entity.type
_entity.pdbx_description
1 polymer ?
#
loop_
_entity_poly.entity_id
_entity_poly.type
_entity_poly.pdbx_seq_one_letter_code
_entity_poly.pdbx_strand_id
1 'polypeptide(L)'
;MKHHYIPKFYLLPWVSDEDGKLTEFRRLTNPHTQVQYIEVKRRGRNETGFEENLYTLPGTTKETKDNVEKIFMGAVDAKAALARGQLLHGIIPVGELRHAWARFLLSLMLRTPEQIHSFKEVMRLHWEKPDAEIQARYDAARQPDWPPTLEGWVKNAYFGRTGQSFH
;
A
#
# COMPACT_ATOMS: atom_id res chain seq x y z
N MET A 1 6.62 -1.45 9.52
CA MET A 1 7.25 -2.06 8.33
C MET A 1 7.14 -1.07 7.18
N LYS A 2 8.19 -0.91 6.36
CA LYS A 2 8.13 -0.04 5.18
C LYS A 2 7.45 -0.78 4.04
N HIS A 3 6.34 -0.25 3.54
CA HIS A 3 5.63 -0.82 2.40
C HIS A 3 5.85 0.08 1.18
N HIS A 4 6.48 -0.48 0.15
CA HIS A 4 6.77 0.24 -1.09
C HIS A 4 5.52 0.35 -1.95
N TYR A 5 5.08 1.58 -2.22
CA TYR A 5 4.03 1.86 -3.21
C TYR A 5 4.61 2.14 -4.60
N ILE A 6 5.88 2.56 -4.67
CA ILE A 6 6.67 2.52 -5.90
C ILE A 6 7.65 1.36 -5.76
N PRO A 7 7.51 0.29 -6.56
CA PRO A 7 8.40 -0.85 -6.44
C PRO A 7 9.84 -0.49 -6.73
N LYS A 8 10.75 -1.07 -5.93
CA LYS A 8 12.18 -0.80 -6.03
C LYS A 8 12.75 -1.14 -7.40
N PHE A 9 12.22 -2.17 -8.08
CA PHE A 9 12.65 -2.49 -9.44
C PHE A 9 12.41 -1.29 -10.35
N TYR A 10 11.23 -0.68 -10.28
CA TYR A 10 10.86 0.46 -11.10
C TYR A 10 11.80 1.64 -10.86
N LEU A 11 12.29 1.83 -9.63
CA LEU A 11 13.24 2.90 -9.27
C LEU A 11 14.65 2.75 -9.87
N LEU A 12 15.07 1.53 -10.22
CA LEU A 12 16.46 1.22 -10.62
C LEU A 12 17.01 2.10 -11.74
N PRO A 13 16.29 2.40 -12.83
CA PRO A 13 16.85 3.16 -13.95
C PRO A 13 17.21 4.62 -13.62
N TRP A 14 16.75 5.15 -12.48
CA TRP A 14 17.09 6.50 -12.03
C TRP A 14 18.19 6.53 -10.97
N VAL A 15 18.67 5.35 -10.55
CA VAL A 15 19.76 5.24 -9.58
C VAL A 15 21.07 5.49 -10.29
N SER A 16 21.85 6.46 -9.78
CA SER A 16 23.21 6.71 -10.25
C SER A 16 24.15 5.61 -9.77
N ASP A 17 25.05 5.20 -10.65
CA ASP A 17 26.12 4.25 -10.32
C ASP A 17 27.19 4.84 -9.41
N GLU A 18 27.29 6.18 -9.31
CA GLU A 18 28.31 6.87 -8.49
C GLU A 18 28.00 6.81 -6.99
N ASP A 19 26.76 7.10 -6.60
CA ASP A 19 26.34 7.22 -5.19
C ASP A 19 25.26 6.20 -4.78
N GLY A 20 24.74 5.41 -5.72
CA GLY A 20 23.68 4.44 -5.48
C GLY A 20 22.33 5.08 -5.13
N LYS A 21 22.12 6.34 -5.49
CA LYS A 21 20.91 7.12 -5.15
C LYS A 21 20.18 7.63 -6.40
N LEU A 22 18.94 8.09 -6.20
CA LEU A 22 18.15 8.84 -7.18
C LEU A 22 17.78 10.22 -6.63
N THR A 23 17.40 11.14 -7.51
CA THR A 23 16.95 12.48 -7.11
C THR A 23 15.44 12.44 -6.88
N GLU A 24 15.03 12.66 -5.64
CA GLU A 24 13.63 12.79 -5.24
C GLU A 24 13.24 14.27 -5.20
N PHE A 25 12.07 14.57 -5.75
CA PHE A 25 11.40 15.86 -5.64
C PHE A 25 10.17 15.68 -4.74
N ARG A 26 10.09 16.43 -3.66
CA ARG A 26 8.99 16.33 -2.69
C ARG A 26 8.38 17.70 -2.44
N ARG A 27 7.06 17.81 -2.66
CA ARG A 27 6.31 18.99 -2.24
C ARG A 27 6.06 18.91 -0.73
N LEU A 28 6.50 19.94 -0.01
CA LEU A 28 6.36 20.06 1.44
C LEU A 28 5.66 21.39 1.78
N THR A 29 5.06 21.45 2.96
CA THR A 29 4.48 22.68 3.52
C THR A 29 5.29 23.06 4.75
N ASN A 30 5.75 24.32 4.82
CA ASN A 30 6.40 24.83 6.02
C ASN A 30 5.38 24.87 7.17
N PRO A 31 5.63 24.19 8.30
CA PRO A 31 4.64 24.09 9.38
C PRO A 31 4.37 25.44 10.07
N HIS A 32 5.32 26.37 10.03
CA HIS A 32 5.17 27.69 10.67
C HIS A 32 4.50 28.71 9.74
N THR A 33 4.89 28.73 8.46
CA THR A 33 4.42 29.75 7.51
C THR A 33 3.30 29.28 6.59
N GLN A 34 3.01 27.97 6.56
CA GLN A 34 2.05 27.33 5.65
C GLN A 34 2.39 27.51 4.15
N VAL A 35 3.59 28.01 3.82
CA VAL A 35 4.07 28.15 2.45
C VAL A 35 4.54 26.80 1.92
N GLN A 36 4.13 26.46 0.70
CA GLN A 36 4.58 25.26 0.00
C GLN A 36 5.95 25.48 -0.66
N TYR A 37 6.79 24.45 -0.66
CA TYR A 37 8.08 24.44 -1.34
C TYR A 37 8.42 23.05 -1.88
N ILE A 38 9.39 22.98 -2.79
CA ILE A 38 9.93 21.73 -3.31
C ILE A 38 11.26 21.43 -2.64
N GLU A 39 11.32 20.31 -1.94
CA GLU A 39 12.58 19.72 -1.47
C GLU A 39 13.15 18.83 -2.58
N VAL A 40 14.45 19.01 -2.87
CA VAL A 40 15.21 18.16 -3.80
C VAL A 40 16.30 17.45 -3.02
N LYS A 41 16.29 16.12 -2.98
CA LYS A 41 17.26 15.32 -2.24
C LYS A 41 17.70 14.07 -2.99
N ARG A 42 18.95 13.66 -2.74
CA ARG A 42 19.49 12.36 -3.16
C ARG A 42 19.05 11.29 -2.15
N ARG A 43 18.33 10.27 -2.61
CA ARG A 43 17.75 9.21 -1.77
C ARG A 43 18.12 7.82 -2.32
N GLY A 44 18.48 6.92 -1.43
CA GLY A 44 18.56 5.49 -1.75
C GLY A 44 17.17 4.90 -1.99
N ARG A 45 17.11 3.75 -2.67
CA ARG A 45 15.86 3.03 -3.00
C ARG A 45 15.00 2.65 -1.78
N ASN A 46 15.61 2.56 -0.59
CA ASN A 46 14.92 2.24 0.67
C ASN A 46 14.50 3.49 1.47
N GLU A 47 14.79 4.69 0.93
CA GLU A 47 14.54 5.99 1.56
C GLU A 47 13.42 6.79 0.86
N THR A 48 12.86 6.26 -0.23
CA THR A 48 11.78 6.88 -1.02
C THR A 48 10.82 5.81 -1.56
N GLY A 49 9.66 6.24 -2.07
CA GLY A 49 8.66 5.37 -2.70
C GLY A 49 7.98 4.37 -1.77
N PHE A 50 7.97 4.65 -0.45
CA PHE A 50 7.34 3.82 0.57
C PHE A 50 6.58 4.67 1.58
N GLU A 51 5.65 4.03 2.28
CA GLU A 51 5.06 4.54 3.51
C GLU A 51 5.09 3.43 4.59
N GLU A 52 5.26 3.82 5.84
CA GLU A 52 5.24 2.86 6.94
C GLU A 52 3.83 2.32 7.17
N ASN A 53 3.71 1.00 7.24
CA ASN A 53 2.47 0.31 7.56
C ASN A 53 1.32 0.60 6.57
N LEU A 54 1.65 0.98 5.32
CA LEU A 54 0.66 1.33 4.29
C LEU A 54 -0.39 0.25 4.06
N TYR A 55 -0.01 -1.03 3.91
CA TYR A 55 -0.95 -2.15 3.78
C TYR A 55 -1.35 -2.80 5.11
N THR A 56 -0.92 -2.24 6.25
CA THR A 56 -1.31 -2.78 7.55
C THR A 56 -2.76 -2.41 7.83
N LEU A 57 -3.61 -3.43 7.98
CA LEU A 57 -4.93 -3.30 8.57
C LEU A 57 -4.84 -3.56 10.08
N PRO A 58 -5.51 -2.76 10.94
CA PRO A 58 -5.51 -3.03 12.37
C PRO A 58 -6.17 -4.40 12.69
N GLY A 59 -5.76 -5.05 13.78
CA GLY A 59 -6.27 -6.37 14.15
C GLY A 59 -5.73 -7.56 13.33
N THR A 60 -5.03 -7.33 12.21
CA THR A 60 -4.46 -8.42 11.41
C THR A 60 -3.22 -9.06 12.06
N THR A 61 -3.10 -10.38 11.90
CA THR A 61 -1.92 -11.13 12.31
C THR A 61 -0.71 -10.71 11.48
N LYS A 62 0.52 -10.87 12.01
CA LYS A 62 1.76 -10.56 11.29
C LYS A 62 1.83 -11.29 9.94
N GLU A 63 1.35 -12.53 9.89
CA GLU A 63 1.27 -13.35 8.68
C GLU A 63 0.33 -12.76 7.60
N THR A 64 -0.79 -12.18 8.00
CA THR A 64 -1.72 -11.50 7.07
C THR A 64 -1.12 -10.22 6.50
N LYS A 65 -0.32 -9.49 7.30
CA LYS A 65 0.39 -8.26 6.87
C LYS A 65 1.41 -8.56 5.78
N ASP A 66 2.22 -9.61 5.97
CA ASP A 66 3.23 -10.03 5.01
C ASP A 66 2.60 -10.57 3.71
N ASN A 67 1.39 -11.16 3.80
CA ASN A 67 0.70 -11.73 2.66
C ASN A 67 0.13 -10.69 1.67
N VAL A 68 -0.35 -9.53 2.12
CA VAL A 68 -0.87 -8.50 1.20
C VAL A 68 0.24 -7.99 0.28
N GLU A 69 1.42 -7.71 0.83
CA GLU A 69 2.58 -7.27 0.06
C GLU A 69 3.09 -8.38 -0.88
N LYS A 70 3.18 -9.62 -0.39
CA LYS A 70 3.74 -10.74 -1.16
C LYS A 70 2.82 -11.22 -2.28
N ILE A 71 1.50 -11.29 -2.04
CA ILE A 71 0.52 -11.84 -2.98
C ILE A 71 0.19 -10.84 -4.09
N PHE A 72 -0.07 -9.57 -3.76
CA PHE A 72 -0.47 -8.59 -4.77
C PHE A 72 0.72 -7.99 -5.53
N MET A 73 1.87 -7.79 -4.88
CA MET A 73 2.98 -7.05 -5.50
C MET A 73 4.07 -7.95 -6.05
N GLY A 74 4.42 -9.05 -5.36
CA GLY A 74 5.49 -9.95 -5.81
C GLY A 74 5.25 -10.54 -7.20
N ALA A 75 4.05 -11.08 -7.45
CA ALA A 75 3.73 -11.73 -8.73
C ALA A 75 3.57 -10.73 -9.89
N VAL A 76 3.01 -9.54 -9.61
CA VAL A 76 2.80 -8.48 -10.63
C VAL A 76 4.12 -7.81 -10.99
N ASP A 77 4.92 -7.45 -9.99
CA ASP A 77 6.15 -6.68 -10.18
C ASP A 77 7.26 -7.51 -10.85
N ALA A 78 7.35 -8.82 -10.57
CA ALA A 78 8.38 -9.68 -11.15
C ALA A 78 8.32 -9.76 -12.68
N LYS A 79 7.12 -10.01 -13.24
CA LYS A 79 6.95 -10.05 -14.71
C LYS A 79 7.05 -8.66 -15.33
N ALA A 80 6.60 -7.63 -14.64
CA ALA A 80 6.73 -6.24 -15.09
C ALA A 80 8.20 -5.78 -15.15
N ALA A 81 9.07 -6.30 -14.28
CA ALA A 81 10.51 -6.02 -14.32
C ALA A 81 11.15 -6.47 -15.63
N LEU A 82 10.78 -7.64 -16.13
CA LEU A 82 11.24 -8.16 -17.42
C LEU A 82 10.75 -7.28 -18.58
N ALA A 83 9.47 -6.90 -18.56
CA ALA A 83 8.89 -6.03 -19.57
C ALA A 83 9.55 -4.64 -19.60
N ARG A 84 9.81 -4.05 -18.43
CA ARG A 84 10.57 -2.79 -18.33
C ARG A 84 11.98 -2.94 -18.89
N GLY A 85 12.64 -4.07 -18.61
CA GLY A 85 13.95 -4.40 -19.17
C GLY A 85 13.93 -4.31 -20.70
N GLN A 86 12.95 -4.92 -21.36
CA GLN A 86 12.79 -4.81 -22.82
C GLN A 86 12.60 -3.36 -23.28
N LEU A 87 11.70 -2.62 -22.62
CA LEU A 87 11.41 -1.23 -22.99
C LEU A 87 12.63 -0.32 -22.91
N LEU A 88 13.49 -0.48 -21.90
CA LEU A 88 14.74 0.29 -21.75
C LEU A 88 15.75 0.01 -22.87
N HIS A 89 15.66 -1.17 -23.50
CA HIS A 89 16.48 -1.53 -24.67
C HIS A 89 15.78 -1.24 -26.00
N GLY A 90 14.67 -0.49 -25.99
CA GLY A 90 13.90 -0.17 -27.19
C GLY A 90 13.06 -1.32 -27.76
N ILE A 91 12.87 -2.40 -26.99
CA ILE A 91 12.10 -3.57 -27.40
C ILE A 91 10.68 -3.46 -26.82
N ILE A 92 9.66 -3.55 -27.68
CA ILE A 92 8.26 -3.53 -27.25
C ILE A 92 7.85 -4.91 -26.74
N PRO A 93 7.39 -5.04 -25.48
CA PRO A 93 6.91 -6.32 -24.96
C PRO A 93 5.70 -6.84 -25.73
N VAL A 94 5.64 -8.16 -25.87
CA VAL A 94 4.56 -8.91 -26.53
C VAL A 94 4.01 -9.99 -25.60
N GLY A 95 2.82 -10.49 -25.92
CA GLY A 95 2.14 -11.54 -25.17
C GLY A 95 2.01 -11.19 -23.68
N GLU A 96 2.36 -12.15 -22.82
CA GLU A 96 2.21 -12.01 -21.37
C GLU A 96 3.05 -10.89 -20.75
N LEU A 97 4.20 -10.53 -21.32
CA LEU A 97 5.00 -9.41 -20.81
C LEU A 97 4.31 -8.06 -21.04
N ARG A 98 3.59 -7.91 -22.17
CA ARG A 98 2.76 -6.72 -22.42
C ARG A 98 1.63 -6.61 -21.40
N HIS A 99 0.92 -7.71 -21.16
CA HIS A 99 -0.16 -7.75 -20.18
C HIS A 99 0.36 -7.50 -18.76
N ALA A 100 1.51 -8.06 -18.39
CA ALA A 100 2.15 -7.81 -17.11
C ALA A 100 2.52 -6.34 -16.93
N TRP A 101 3.07 -5.69 -17.97
CA TRP A 101 3.37 -4.26 -17.94
C TRP A 101 2.12 -3.41 -17.73
N ALA A 102 1.04 -3.70 -18.48
CA ALA A 102 -0.23 -3.00 -18.32
C ALA A 102 -0.82 -3.15 -16.90
N ARG A 103 -0.83 -4.37 -16.36
CA ARG A 103 -1.29 -4.64 -14.98
C ARG A 103 -0.45 -3.90 -13.94
N PHE A 104 0.87 -3.80 -14.15
CA PHE A 104 1.75 -3.02 -13.28
C PHE A 104 1.46 -1.51 -13.33
N LEU A 105 1.20 -0.95 -14.51
CA LEU A 105 0.83 0.47 -14.62
C LEU A 105 -0.51 0.76 -13.91
N LEU A 106 -1.50 -0.13 -14.08
CA LEU A 106 -2.77 -0.03 -13.37
C LEU A 106 -2.57 -0.16 -11.85
N SER A 107 -1.68 -1.06 -11.40
CA SER A 107 -1.42 -1.24 -9.98
C SER A 107 -0.76 0.00 -9.35
N LEU A 108 0.09 0.75 -10.08
CA LEU A 108 0.65 2.02 -9.61
C LEU A 108 -0.43 3.04 -9.25
N MET A 109 -1.53 3.08 -10.00
CA MET A 109 -2.63 4.02 -9.73
C MET A 109 -3.36 3.67 -8.42
N LEU A 110 -3.54 2.38 -8.15
CA LEU A 110 -4.31 1.88 -7.00
C LEU A 110 -3.53 1.84 -5.70
N ARG A 111 -2.21 1.82 -5.75
CA ARG A 111 -1.35 1.64 -4.57
C ARG A 111 -0.75 2.93 -4.01
N THR A 112 -1.11 4.09 -4.56
CA THR A 112 -0.68 5.37 -3.99
C THR A 112 -1.15 5.49 -2.54
N PRO A 113 -0.38 6.15 -1.66
CA PRO A 113 -0.79 6.40 -0.30
C PRO A 113 -2.22 6.93 -0.19
N GLU A 114 -2.57 7.91 -1.02
CA GLU A 114 -3.87 8.56 -1.02
C GLU A 114 -5.00 7.58 -1.32
N GLN A 115 -4.83 6.69 -2.31
CA GLN A 115 -5.84 5.68 -2.65
C GLN A 115 -5.97 4.62 -1.57
N ILE A 116 -4.86 4.17 -0.98
CA ILE A 116 -4.90 3.19 0.11
C ILE A 116 -5.52 3.79 1.37
N HIS A 117 -5.23 5.05 1.71
CA HIS A 117 -5.85 5.74 2.83
C HIS A 117 -7.34 5.92 2.62
N SER A 118 -7.77 6.34 1.43
CA SER A 118 -9.18 6.44 1.07
C SER A 118 -9.88 5.08 1.18
N PHE A 119 -9.26 4.02 0.66
CA PHE A 119 -9.79 2.66 0.78
C PHE A 119 -9.94 2.24 2.24
N LYS A 120 -8.92 2.45 3.08
CA LYS A 120 -8.98 2.16 4.52
C LYS A 120 -10.10 2.90 5.22
N GLU A 121 -10.33 4.17 4.88
CA GLU A 121 -11.40 4.96 5.48
C GLU A 121 -12.78 4.46 5.07
N VAL A 122 -12.98 4.16 3.79
CA VAL A 122 -14.24 3.55 3.30
C VAL A 122 -14.48 2.21 4.00
N MET A 123 -13.45 1.38 4.12
CA MET A 123 -13.51 0.12 4.85
C MET A 123 -13.89 0.35 6.32
N ARG A 124 -13.22 1.29 7.02
CA ARG A 124 -13.56 1.65 8.40
C ARG A 124 -15.05 2.00 8.55
N LEU A 125 -15.59 2.83 7.66
CA LEU A 125 -17.01 3.21 7.66
C LEU A 125 -17.95 2.00 7.48
N HIS A 126 -17.62 1.08 6.56
CA HIS A 126 -18.41 -0.14 6.35
C HIS A 126 -18.32 -1.11 7.55
N TRP A 127 -17.19 -1.16 8.24
CA TRP A 127 -17.01 -2.05 9.41
C TRP A 127 -17.62 -1.48 10.69
N GLU A 128 -17.65 -0.16 10.86
CA GLU A 128 -18.31 0.50 11.99
C GLU A 128 -19.84 0.54 11.84
N LYS A 129 -20.33 0.56 10.60
CA LYS A 129 -21.76 0.54 10.27
C LYS A 129 -22.03 -0.51 9.19
N PRO A 130 -21.93 -1.80 9.52
CA PRO A 130 -22.18 -2.85 8.55
C PRO A 130 -23.61 -2.78 8.05
N ASP A 131 -23.77 -2.91 6.74
CA ASP A 131 -25.09 -3.12 6.16
C ASP A 131 -25.66 -4.50 6.57
N ALA A 132 -26.93 -4.71 6.25
CA ALA A 132 -27.63 -5.94 6.61
C ALA A 132 -26.98 -7.20 5.99
N GLU A 133 -26.38 -7.09 4.81
CA GLU A 133 -25.75 -8.23 4.13
C GLU A 133 -24.45 -8.64 4.85
N ILE A 134 -23.61 -7.65 5.18
CA ILE A 134 -22.34 -7.86 5.88
C ILE A 134 -22.60 -8.38 7.30
N GLN A 135 -23.59 -7.85 8.01
CA GLN A 135 -23.96 -8.35 9.34
C GLN A 135 -24.48 -9.80 9.27
N ALA A 136 -25.32 -10.15 8.29
CA ALA A 136 -25.80 -11.53 8.11
C ALA A 136 -24.66 -12.53 7.84
N ARG A 137 -23.64 -12.12 7.06
CA ARG A 137 -22.44 -12.94 6.83
C ARG A 137 -21.63 -13.13 8.11
N TYR A 138 -21.52 -12.08 8.94
CA TYR A 138 -20.89 -12.20 10.25
C TYR A 138 -21.65 -13.18 11.14
N ASP A 139 -22.97 -13.04 11.24
CA ASP A 139 -23.81 -13.91 12.08
C ASP A 139 -23.70 -15.39 11.69
N ALA A 140 -23.59 -15.68 10.39
CA ALA A 140 -23.39 -17.03 9.87
C ALA A 140 -22.00 -17.61 10.19
N ALA A 141 -20.97 -16.77 10.33
CA ALA A 141 -19.60 -17.17 10.61
C ALA A 141 -19.18 -17.02 12.08
N ARG A 142 -20.01 -16.36 12.91
CA ARG A 142 -19.71 -15.96 14.28
C ARG A 142 -19.48 -17.18 15.17
N GLN A 143 -18.38 -17.18 15.92
CA GLN A 143 -18.09 -18.20 16.93
C GLN A 143 -18.69 -17.84 18.29
N PRO A 144 -18.90 -18.80 19.21
CA PRO A 144 -19.55 -18.57 20.49
C PRO A 144 -18.88 -17.50 21.37
N ASP A 145 -17.56 -17.34 21.26
CA ASP A 145 -16.73 -16.39 21.99
C ASP A 145 -16.66 -14.99 21.32
N TRP A 146 -17.28 -14.82 20.15
CA TRP A 146 -17.27 -13.57 19.41
C TRP A 146 -18.44 -12.65 19.81
N PRO A 147 -18.25 -11.33 19.81
CA PRO A 147 -19.31 -10.36 20.14
C PRO A 147 -20.56 -10.53 19.28
N PRO A 148 -21.74 -10.17 19.79
CA PRO A 148 -23.00 -10.42 19.09
C PRO A 148 -23.17 -9.64 17.77
N THR A 149 -22.37 -8.60 17.52
CA THR A 149 -22.40 -7.81 16.28
C THR A 149 -21.02 -7.72 15.65
N LEU A 150 -20.96 -7.51 14.33
CA LEU A 150 -19.70 -7.26 13.64
C LEU A 150 -19.07 -5.97 14.16
N GLU A 151 -19.87 -4.94 14.44
CA GLU A 151 -19.41 -3.71 15.08
C GLU A 151 -18.74 -3.99 16.44
N GLY A 152 -19.33 -4.85 17.27
CA GLY A 152 -18.75 -5.25 18.55
C GLY A 152 -17.44 -6.03 18.40
N TRP A 153 -17.36 -6.89 17.38
CA TRP A 153 -16.15 -7.62 17.04
C TRP A 153 -15.04 -6.69 16.57
N VAL A 154 -15.36 -5.76 15.66
CA VAL A 154 -14.44 -4.71 15.20
C VAL A 154 -13.98 -3.87 16.38
N LYS A 155 -14.90 -3.42 17.26
CA LYS A 155 -14.51 -2.61 18.42
C LYS A 155 -13.56 -3.34 19.37
N ASN A 156 -13.80 -4.62 19.63
CA ASN A 156 -12.93 -5.43 20.48
C ASN A 156 -11.59 -5.76 19.82
N ALA A 157 -11.58 -6.04 18.51
CA ALA A 157 -10.37 -6.35 17.74
C ALA A 157 -9.50 -5.11 17.47
N TYR A 158 -10.11 -3.92 17.34
CA TYR A 158 -9.44 -2.66 16.99
C TYR A 158 -9.12 -1.78 18.21
N PHE A 159 -9.97 -1.73 19.25
CA PHE A 159 -9.79 -0.86 20.41
C PHE A 159 -9.51 -1.60 21.73
N GLY A 160 -9.72 -2.92 21.79
CA GLY A 160 -9.57 -3.71 23.03
C GLY A 160 -8.14 -4.11 23.40
N ARG A 161 -7.13 -3.86 22.54
CA ARG A 161 -5.72 -4.24 22.79
C ARG A 161 -4.71 -3.09 22.81
N THR A 162 -5.12 -1.88 22.43
CA THR A 162 -4.26 -0.70 22.47
C THR A 162 -5.06 0.43 23.07
N GLY A 163 -4.79 0.76 24.33
CA GLY A 163 -5.29 1.97 24.99
C GLY A 163 -4.71 3.24 24.38
N GLN A 164 -4.89 3.44 23.07
CA GLN A 164 -4.57 4.67 22.38
C GLN A 164 -5.82 5.13 21.63
N SER A 165 -6.52 6.09 22.25
CA SER A 165 -7.37 7.03 21.54
C SER A 165 -6.47 7.94 20.71
N PHE A 166 -6.72 8.02 19.41
CA PHE A 166 -6.11 9.02 18.56
C PHE A 166 -7.06 10.24 18.49
N HIS A 167 -6.58 11.36 19.04
CA HIS A 167 -7.08 12.71 18.73
C HIS A 167 -6.44 13.20 17.44
#